data_AF-A0AAX6MQS4-F1
#
_entry.id   AF-A0AAX6MQS4-F1
#
_cell.length_a   1.000
_cell.length_b   1.000
_cell.length_c   1.000
_cell.angle_alpha   90.00
_cell.angle_beta   90.00
_cell.angle_gamma   90.00
#
_symmetry.space_group_name_H-M   'P 1'
#
loop_
_entity.id
_entity.type
_entity.pdbx_description
1 polymer ?
#
loop_
_entity_poly.entity_id
_entity_poly.type
_entity_poly.pdbx_seq_one_letter_code
_entity_poly.pdbx_strand_id
1 'polypeptide(L)'
;MPLVTKVKLLFGIPITWYTERATETDEDKVLARVWRESGKKTTVFTSLDIRARDHDRNRITDIGLSTWYLDSGADSIDNSMDCYHWKIKGRIPLDHTSSLNHLDTFNFGTTEVISESLITRKLDSIFESLTTQFQRTVLIGHDIEPKLNLLRQYWKPPGHTITLDTQKIWQLQRGPPKDIALEAALDAMWGLKYDKHLLWNAGNGARFTMCLLQAQGLAARRPGRLREGPS
;
A
#
# COMPACT_ATOMS: atom_id res chain seq x y z
N MET A 1 10.98 -0.22 27.77
CA MET A 1 11.06 1.22 28.07
C MET A 1 11.53 1.94 26.82
N PRO A 2 10.73 2.82 26.18
CA PRO A 2 11.20 3.52 24.99
C PRO A 2 12.15 4.65 25.39
N LEU A 3 13.26 4.78 24.65
CA LEU A 3 14.21 5.88 24.79
C LEU A 3 13.57 7.18 24.28
N VAL A 4 13.64 8.23 25.09
CA VAL A 4 13.21 9.59 24.74
C VAL A 4 14.44 10.45 24.47
N THR A 5 14.65 10.83 23.21
CA THR A 5 15.67 11.83 22.84
C THR A 5 15.01 13.21 22.84
N LYS A 6 15.44 14.10 23.74
CA LYS A 6 14.97 15.49 23.82
C LYS A 6 15.74 16.37 22.85
N VAL A 7 15.04 17.03 21.92
CA VAL A 7 15.60 18.11 21.09
C VAL A 7 14.88 19.41 21.41
N LYS A 8 15.63 20.51 21.55
CA LYS A 8 15.16 21.84 21.96
C LYS A 8 14.55 22.58 20.77
N LEU A 9 13.38 23.19 21.00
CA LEU A 9 12.46 23.79 20.02
C LEU A 9 12.68 25.30 19.80
N LEU A 10 12.36 25.76 18.59
CA LEU A 10 11.82 27.09 18.31
C LEU A 10 10.43 26.84 17.67
N PHE A 11 9.39 27.51 18.21
CA PHE A 11 7.97 27.44 17.81
C PHE A 11 7.11 26.27 18.36
N GLY A 12 6.80 26.35 19.66
CA GLY A 12 5.41 26.62 20.09
C GLY A 12 4.32 25.53 20.11
N ILE A 13 4.44 24.38 19.44
CA ILE A 13 3.53 23.23 19.68
C ILE A 13 4.34 21.92 19.57
N PRO A 14 4.47 21.11 20.63
CA PRO A 14 5.07 19.79 20.52
C PRO A 14 4.11 18.87 19.75
N ILE A 15 4.35 18.68 18.46
CA ILE A 15 3.78 17.54 17.73
C ILE A 15 4.53 16.31 18.22
N THR A 16 3.95 15.62 19.21
CA THR A 16 4.37 14.27 19.59
C THR A 16 3.92 13.30 18.51
N TRP A 17 4.88 12.86 17.69
CA TRP A 17 4.68 11.88 16.63
C TRP A 17 4.48 10.48 17.23
N TYR A 18 3.24 10.06 17.40
CA TYR A 18 2.89 8.67 17.71
C TYR A 18 2.48 7.97 16.43
N THR A 19 3.42 7.28 15.78
CA THR A 19 3.05 6.22 14.84
C THR A 19 2.66 5.02 15.70
N GLU A 20 1.38 4.70 15.76
CA GLU A 20 0.91 3.46 16.36
C GLU A 20 1.36 2.31 15.43
N ARG A 21 2.62 1.88 15.57
CA ARG A 21 3.10 0.66 14.92
C ARG A 21 2.38 -0.51 15.56
N ALA A 22 1.62 -1.25 14.77
CA ALA A 22 1.29 -2.62 15.15
C ALA A 22 2.63 -3.34 15.38
N THR A 23 2.85 -3.87 16.58
CA THR A 23 3.92 -4.86 16.78
C THR A 23 3.63 -6.03 15.84
N GLU A 24 4.67 -6.57 15.18
CA GLU A 24 4.58 -7.56 14.08
C GLU A 24 3.65 -8.76 14.32
N THR A 25 3.27 -9.03 15.57
CA THR A 25 2.43 -10.14 15.99
C THR A 25 0.92 -9.97 15.80
N ASP A 26 0.41 -8.81 15.37
CA ASP A 26 -1.04 -8.56 15.38
C ASP A 26 -1.63 -7.91 14.10
N GLU A 27 -0.93 -7.87 12.96
CA GLU A 27 -1.45 -7.16 11.77
C GLU A 27 -2.81 -7.66 11.28
N ASP A 28 -3.06 -8.98 11.29
CA ASP A 28 -4.38 -9.55 10.95
C ASP A 28 -5.47 -9.11 11.95
N LYS A 29 -5.14 -8.99 13.24
CA LYS A 29 -6.07 -8.47 14.25
C LYS A 29 -6.32 -6.97 14.05
N VAL A 30 -5.29 -6.20 13.67
CA VAL A 30 -5.44 -4.79 13.36
C VAL A 30 -6.32 -4.62 12.12
N LEU A 31 -6.12 -5.41 11.06
CA LEU A 31 -7.00 -5.44 9.89
C LEU A 31 -8.44 -5.75 10.31
N ALA A 32 -8.67 -6.83 11.07
CA ALA A 32 -9.99 -7.21 11.53
C ALA A 32 -10.67 -6.12 12.38
N ARG A 33 -9.91 -5.41 13.23
CA ARG A 33 -10.39 -4.28 14.03
C ARG A 33 -10.77 -3.09 13.13
N VAL A 34 -9.87 -2.67 12.25
CA VAL A 34 -10.09 -1.55 11.32
C VAL A 34 -11.31 -1.84 10.45
N TRP A 35 -11.42 -3.06 9.91
CA TRP A 35 -12.54 -3.49 9.07
C TRP A 35 -13.87 -3.56 9.82
N ARG A 36 -13.86 -3.91 11.11
CA ARG A 36 -15.08 -3.90 11.93
C ARG A 36 -15.52 -2.48 12.28
N GLU A 37 -14.56 -1.59 12.50
CA GLU A 37 -14.80 -0.22 12.92
C GLU A 37 -15.07 0.73 11.75
N SER A 38 -14.77 0.35 10.50
CA SER A 38 -15.05 1.16 9.31
C SER A 38 -16.55 1.42 9.10
N GLY A 39 -17.43 0.55 9.60
CA GLY A 39 -18.88 0.83 9.63
C GLY A 39 -19.30 1.90 10.64
N LYS A 40 -18.39 2.34 11.53
CA LYS A 40 -18.61 3.39 12.54
C LYS A 40 -17.75 4.63 12.32
N LYS A 41 -16.62 4.47 11.63
CA LYS A 41 -15.66 5.52 11.33
C LYS A 41 -15.31 5.49 9.86
N THR A 42 -15.49 6.61 9.17
CA THR A 42 -15.09 6.76 7.77
C THR A 42 -13.61 6.42 7.63
N THR A 43 -13.29 5.35 6.93
CA THR A 43 -11.94 4.81 6.82
C THR A 43 -11.57 4.72 5.35
N VAL A 44 -10.41 5.29 5.00
CA VAL A 44 -9.79 5.11 3.70
C VAL A 44 -8.54 4.26 3.81
N PHE A 45 -8.43 3.32 2.88
CA PHE A 45 -7.30 2.47 2.64
C PHE A 45 -6.53 3.02 1.45
N THR A 46 -5.21 3.08 1.56
CA THR A 46 -4.31 3.57 0.52
C THR A 46 -3.19 2.57 0.33
N SER A 47 -3.14 1.88 -0.80
CA SER A 47 -2.04 0.99 -1.13
C SER A 47 -0.93 1.74 -1.84
N LEU A 48 0.30 1.33 -1.59
CA LEU A 48 1.52 1.91 -2.15
C LEU A 48 2.41 0.80 -2.70
N ASP A 49 2.87 1.00 -3.93
CA ASP A 49 3.94 0.21 -4.52
C ASP A 49 5.04 1.12 -5.08
N ILE A 50 6.29 0.71 -4.92
CA ILE A 50 7.45 1.51 -5.31
C ILE A 50 8.41 0.60 -6.05
N ARG A 51 8.87 1.06 -7.21
CA ARG A 51 9.93 0.42 -7.98
C ARG A 51 11.21 1.21 -7.84
N ALA A 52 12.32 0.49 -7.79
CA ALA A 52 13.65 1.05 -7.74
C ALA A 52 14.50 0.46 -8.86
N ARG A 53 15.57 1.15 -9.23
CA ARG A 53 16.46 0.70 -10.30
C ARG A 53 17.23 -0.56 -9.86
N ASP A 54 17.29 -1.57 -10.72
CA ASP A 54 17.93 -2.86 -10.41
C ASP A 54 19.39 -2.71 -9.94
N HIS A 55 20.15 -1.84 -10.60
CA HIS A 55 21.56 -1.58 -10.30
C HIS A 55 21.79 -0.49 -9.24
N ASP A 56 20.75 0.26 -8.85
CA ASP A 56 20.81 1.28 -7.81
C ASP A 56 19.47 1.30 -7.04
N ARG A 57 19.34 0.35 -6.12
CA ARG A 57 18.11 0.11 -5.35
C ARG A 57 17.71 1.29 -4.45
N ASN A 58 18.56 2.31 -4.33
CA ASN A 58 18.26 3.54 -3.59
C ASN A 58 17.55 4.60 -4.47
N ARG A 59 17.39 4.35 -5.77
CA ARG A 59 16.71 5.27 -6.68
C ARG A 59 15.34 4.76 -7.08
N ILE A 60 14.32 5.45 -6.59
CA ILE A 60 12.93 5.28 -7.02
C ILE A 60 12.80 5.61 -8.51
N THR A 61 12.19 4.70 -9.27
CA THR A 61 11.86 4.85 -10.70
C THR A 61 10.38 5.08 -10.91
N ASP A 62 9.54 4.41 -10.11
CA ASP A 62 8.09 4.42 -10.25
C ASP A 62 7.41 4.39 -8.88
N ILE A 63 6.28 5.08 -8.78
CA ILE A 63 5.42 5.09 -7.59
C ILE A 63 4.00 4.82 -8.06
N GLY A 64 3.36 3.81 -7.47
CA GLY A 64 1.96 3.52 -7.65
C GLY A 64 1.20 3.71 -6.35
N LEU A 65 0.00 4.27 -6.46
CA LEU A 65 -0.88 4.49 -5.31
C LEU A 65 -2.32 4.16 -5.70
N SER A 66 -3.06 3.50 -4.82
CA SER A 66 -4.51 3.30 -5.02
C SER A 66 -5.26 3.57 -3.73
N THR A 67 -6.35 4.33 -3.82
CA THR A 67 -7.22 4.65 -2.67
C THR A 67 -8.55 3.94 -2.80
N TRP A 68 -9.02 3.40 -1.69
CA TRP A 68 -10.30 2.73 -1.58
C TRP A 68 -10.90 3.08 -0.22
N TYR A 69 -12.16 3.50 -0.17
CA TYR A 69 -12.86 3.71 1.09
C TYR A 69 -14.00 2.71 1.22
N LEU A 70 -14.24 2.26 2.44
CA LEU A 70 -15.38 1.40 2.72
C LEU A 70 -16.59 2.28 3.01
N ASP A 71 -17.57 2.31 2.11
CA ASP A 71 -18.83 2.98 2.40
C ASP A 71 -19.60 2.22 3.49
N SER A 72 -20.15 2.96 4.44
CA SER A 72 -20.92 2.44 5.57
C SER A 72 -22.20 1.77 5.10
N GLY A 73 -22.15 0.47 4.86
CA GLY A 73 -23.31 -0.35 4.45
C GLY A 73 -23.05 -1.24 3.24
N ALA A 74 -21.93 -1.09 2.55
CA ALA A 74 -21.57 -1.97 1.43
C ALA A 74 -21.02 -3.30 1.95
N ASP A 75 -21.82 -4.36 1.89
CA ASP A 75 -21.34 -5.75 2.04
C ASP A 75 -20.59 -6.25 0.80
N SER A 76 -20.52 -5.43 -0.26
CA SER A 76 -19.79 -5.72 -1.50
C SER A 76 -18.44 -5.03 -1.51
N ILE A 77 -17.42 -5.74 -2.02
CA ILE A 77 -16.20 -5.11 -2.52
C ILE A 77 -16.60 -4.16 -3.65
N ASP A 78 -16.59 -2.86 -3.39
CA ASP A 78 -16.64 -1.86 -4.45
C ASP A 78 -15.26 -1.82 -5.13
N ASN A 79 -15.30 -1.84 -6.46
CA ASN A 79 -14.12 -1.74 -7.32
C ASN A 79 -13.78 -0.30 -7.69
N SER A 80 -14.57 0.68 -7.26
CA SER A 80 -14.22 2.08 -7.39
C SER A 80 -12.96 2.38 -6.54
N MET A 81 -11.86 2.67 -7.23
CA MET A 81 -10.60 3.06 -6.62
C MET A 81 -9.98 4.15 -7.45
N ASP A 82 -9.51 5.21 -6.80
CA ASP A 82 -8.66 6.18 -7.48
C ASP A 82 -7.25 5.62 -7.53
N CYS A 83 -6.69 5.56 -8.73
CA CYS A 83 -5.40 4.97 -8.97
C CYS A 83 -4.46 5.99 -9.60
N TYR A 84 -3.24 6.06 -9.08
CA TYR A 84 -2.20 6.98 -9.51
C TYR A 84 -0.95 6.18 -9.89
N HIS A 85 -0.29 6.63 -10.96
CA HIS A 85 0.98 6.06 -11.36
C HIS A 85 1.92 7.18 -11.82
N TRP A 86 3.08 7.25 -11.16
CA TRP A 86 4.11 8.24 -11.44
C TRP A 86 5.42 7.60 -11.82
N LYS A 87 6.00 8.06 -12.94
CA LYS A 87 7.38 7.75 -13.35
C LYS A 87 8.31 8.89 -13.03
N ILE A 88 9.47 8.59 -12.47
CA ILE A 88 10.46 9.61 -12.12
C ILE A 88 11.36 9.90 -13.34
N LYS A 89 11.29 11.14 -13.83
CA LYS A 89 12.05 11.64 -14.98
C LYS A 89 13.55 11.42 -14.79
N GLY A 90 14.24 11.00 -15.86
CA GLY A 90 15.69 10.78 -15.85
C GLY A 90 16.13 9.49 -15.12
N ARG A 91 15.16 8.68 -14.65
CA ARG A 91 15.40 7.38 -14.02
C ARG A 91 14.74 6.22 -14.77
N ILE A 92 14.13 6.52 -15.92
CA ILE A 92 13.61 5.51 -16.85
C ILE A 92 14.81 4.80 -17.48
N PRO A 93 14.96 3.47 -17.34
CA PRO A 93 16.04 2.73 -17.97
C PRO A 93 16.03 2.95 -19.49
N LEU A 94 17.21 3.28 -20.05
CA LEU A 94 17.39 3.43 -21.51
C LEU A 94 17.03 2.13 -22.26
N ASP A 95 17.16 0.97 -21.62
CA ASP A 95 16.87 -0.36 -22.20
C ASP A 95 15.38 -0.65 -22.42
N HIS A 96 14.47 0.20 -21.94
CA HIS A 96 13.04 0.07 -22.24
C HIS A 96 12.58 0.90 -23.44
N THR A 97 13.49 1.58 -24.14
CA THR A 97 13.14 2.39 -25.33
C THR A 97 12.90 1.56 -26.59
N SER A 98 13.26 0.27 -26.60
CA SER A 98 13.17 -0.60 -27.78
C SER A 98 12.23 -1.81 -27.65
N SER A 99 11.53 -1.98 -26.52
CA SER A 99 10.45 -2.97 -26.38
C SER A 99 9.20 -2.35 -25.77
N LEU A 100 8.38 -1.76 -26.63
CA LEU A 100 6.98 -1.35 -26.44
C LEU A 100 6.06 -2.56 -26.12
N ASN A 101 6.38 -3.39 -25.11
CA ASN A 101 5.67 -4.63 -24.86
C ASN A 101 4.99 -4.60 -23.50
N HIS A 102 3.75 -4.08 -23.45
CA HIS A 102 2.65 -4.33 -22.50
C HIS A 102 2.87 -4.34 -20.96
N LEU A 103 4.04 -4.72 -20.45
CA LEU A 103 4.44 -4.91 -19.05
C LEU A 103 4.42 -3.61 -18.21
N ASP A 104 4.51 -2.47 -18.89
CA ASP A 104 4.57 -1.15 -18.27
C ASP A 104 3.28 -0.33 -18.52
N THR A 105 2.24 -0.99 -19.05
CA THR A 105 0.92 -0.39 -19.25
C THR A 105 0.25 -0.21 -17.89
N PHE A 106 -0.20 1.01 -17.58
CA PHE A 106 -1.04 1.24 -16.41
C PHE A 106 -2.52 1.14 -16.81
N ASN A 107 -3.24 0.16 -16.27
CA ASN A 107 -4.60 -0.18 -16.73
C ASN A 107 -5.71 0.61 -16.02
N PHE A 108 -5.37 1.36 -14.97
CA PHE A 108 -6.35 2.00 -14.09
C PHE A 108 -6.27 3.53 -14.12
N GLY A 109 -5.68 4.10 -15.17
CA GLY A 109 -5.55 5.55 -15.33
C GLY A 109 -4.47 5.92 -16.34
N THR A 110 -3.81 7.05 -16.11
CA THR A 110 -2.70 7.53 -16.94
C THR A 110 -1.42 7.60 -16.13
N THR A 111 -0.31 7.16 -16.73
CA THR A 111 1.03 7.35 -16.14
C THR A 111 1.47 8.79 -16.33
N GLU A 112 1.78 9.48 -15.23
CA GLU A 112 2.36 10.82 -15.27
C GLU A 112 3.88 10.75 -15.05
N VAL A 113 4.66 11.47 -15.86
CA VAL A 113 6.12 11.57 -15.68
C VAL A 113 6.42 12.82 -14.86
N ILE A 114 6.99 12.65 -13.67
CA ILE A 114 7.28 13.73 -12.72
C ILE A 114 8.78 13.86 -12.46
N SER A 115 9.23 15.05 -12.05
CA SER A 115 10.56 15.17 -11.47
C SER A 115 10.57 14.63 -10.04
N GLU A 116 11.73 14.17 -9.58
CA GLU A 116 11.94 13.68 -8.21
C GLU A 116 11.53 14.69 -7.14
N SER A 117 11.75 15.99 -7.40
CA SER A 117 11.36 17.08 -6.50
C SER A 117 9.84 17.19 -6.26
N LEU A 118 9.02 16.54 -7.09
CA LEU A 118 7.56 16.56 -6.96
C LEU A 118 7.01 15.37 -6.13
N ILE A 119 7.83 14.38 -5.77
CA ILE A 119 7.39 13.19 -5.03
C ILE A 119 6.69 13.60 -3.72
N THR A 120 7.36 14.40 -2.90
CA THR A 120 6.84 14.88 -1.60
C THR A 120 5.51 15.63 -1.78
N ARG A 121 5.47 16.61 -2.69
CA ARG A 121 4.27 17.42 -2.94
C ARG A 121 3.07 16.58 -3.40
N LYS A 122 3.30 15.59 -4.28
CA LYS A 122 2.23 14.72 -4.78
C LYS A 122 1.64 13.86 -3.67
N LEU A 123 2.50 13.24 -2.85
CA LEU A 123 2.08 12.40 -1.74
C LEU A 123 1.41 13.23 -0.63
N ASP A 124 1.98 14.37 -0.25
CA ASP A 124 1.37 15.25 0.76
C ASP A 124 0.00 15.75 0.31
N SER A 125 -0.14 16.19 -0.94
CA SER A 125 -1.43 16.66 -1.45
C SER A 125 -2.52 15.58 -1.38
N ILE A 126 -2.18 14.31 -1.65
CA ILE A 126 -3.14 13.21 -1.52
C ILE A 126 -3.45 12.96 -0.05
N PHE A 127 -2.43 12.79 0.80
CA PHE A 127 -2.64 12.43 2.19
C PHE A 127 -3.27 13.57 3.02
N GLU A 128 -3.00 14.83 2.74
CA GLU A 128 -3.71 15.97 3.34
C GLU A 128 -5.20 15.93 3.02
N SER A 129 -5.54 15.66 1.76
CA SER A 129 -6.93 15.50 1.33
C SER A 129 -7.61 14.32 2.03
N LEU A 130 -6.96 13.15 2.05
CA LEU A 130 -7.49 11.95 2.69
C LEU A 130 -7.67 12.12 4.20
N THR A 131 -6.70 12.72 4.88
CA THR A 131 -6.75 12.91 6.35
C THR A 131 -7.74 14.00 6.76
N THR A 132 -8.10 14.91 5.84
CA THR A 132 -9.19 15.87 6.04
C THR A 132 -10.56 15.22 5.86
N GLN A 133 -10.70 14.32 4.88
CA GLN A 133 -11.98 13.71 4.52
C GLN A 133 -12.34 12.49 5.38
N PHE A 134 -11.34 11.74 5.85
CA PHE A 134 -11.57 10.48 6.54
C PHE A 134 -11.01 10.52 7.96
N GLN A 135 -11.83 10.06 8.92
CA GLN A 135 -11.42 9.87 10.31
C GLN A 135 -10.25 8.89 10.50
N ARG A 136 -10.01 8.00 9.53
CA ARG A 136 -8.89 7.05 9.54
C ARG A 136 -8.29 6.87 8.16
N THR A 137 -6.97 6.87 8.12
CA THR A 137 -6.17 6.57 6.94
C THR A 137 -5.29 5.36 7.24
N VAL A 138 -5.34 4.38 6.34
CA VAL A 138 -4.59 3.14 6.44
C VAL A 138 -3.68 3.01 5.23
N LEU A 139 -2.37 3.05 5.43
CA LEU A 139 -1.38 2.83 4.39
C LEU A 139 -1.03 1.36 4.31
N ILE A 140 -1.08 0.81 3.10
CA ILE A 140 -0.92 -0.62 2.85
C ILE A 140 0.18 -0.82 1.82
N GLY A 141 0.91 -1.91 1.97
CA GLY A 141 1.79 -2.41 0.91
C GLY A 141 1.93 -3.91 1.01
N HIS A 142 2.68 -4.47 0.07
CA HIS A 142 3.16 -5.84 0.14
C HIS A 142 4.66 -5.79 0.33
N ASP A 143 5.16 -6.27 1.46
CA ASP A 143 6.54 -6.02 1.93
C ASP A 143 6.83 -4.51 1.94
N ILE A 144 6.05 -3.79 2.75
CA ILE A 144 5.97 -2.32 2.69
C ILE A 144 7.15 -1.63 3.37
N GLU A 145 7.76 -2.25 4.37
CA GLU A 145 8.82 -1.61 5.17
C GLU A 145 10.05 -1.22 4.34
N PRO A 146 10.62 -2.09 3.47
CA PRO A 146 11.69 -1.69 2.57
C PRO A 146 11.29 -0.51 1.66
N LYS A 147 10.05 -0.49 1.18
CA LYS A 147 9.51 0.59 0.33
C LYS A 147 9.42 1.92 1.09
N LEU A 148 8.93 1.91 2.33
CA LEU A 148 8.90 3.11 3.17
C LEU A 148 10.30 3.60 3.55
N ASN A 149 11.25 2.68 3.76
CA ASN A 149 12.65 3.05 4.01
C ASN A 149 13.26 3.77 2.81
N LEU A 150 12.99 3.28 1.59
CA LEU A 150 13.40 3.93 0.35
C LEU A 150 12.75 5.31 0.18
N LEU A 151 11.45 5.42 0.45
CA LEU A 151 10.69 6.67 0.30
C LEU A 151 11.02 7.72 1.36
N ARG A 152 11.60 7.32 2.50
CA ARG A 152 11.88 8.18 3.66
C ARG A 152 12.73 9.42 3.34
N GLN A 153 13.53 9.38 2.27
CA GLN A 153 14.31 10.52 1.80
C GLN A 153 13.44 11.66 1.24
N TYR A 154 12.24 11.34 0.76
CA TYR A 154 11.32 12.27 0.13
C TYR A 154 10.08 12.51 0.99
N TRP A 155 9.53 11.46 1.58
CA TRP A 155 8.23 11.51 2.21
C TRP A 155 8.09 10.51 3.36
N LYS A 156 7.27 10.87 4.34
CA LYS A 156 6.85 9.98 5.43
C LYS A 156 5.34 10.05 5.57
N PRO A 157 4.67 8.93 5.87
CA PRO A 157 3.24 8.95 6.16
C PRO A 157 2.91 9.90 7.31
N PRO A 158 1.75 10.59 7.27
CA PRO A 158 1.25 11.36 8.41
C PRO A 158 1.24 10.50 9.69
N GLY A 159 1.58 11.10 10.83
CA GLY A 159 1.82 10.34 12.08
C GLY A 159 0.67 9.46 12.56
N HIS A 160 -0.57 9.82 12.23
CA HIS A 160 -1.78 9.07 12.60
C HIS A 160 -2.19 8.00 11.57
N THR A 161 -1.36 7.76 10.55
CA THR A 161 -1.61 6.72 9.54
C THR A 161 -1.30 5.36 10.12
N ILE A 162 -2.26 4.42 10.00
CA ILE A 162 -2.04 3.03 10.35
C ILE A 162 -1.34 2.35 9.18
N THR A 163 -0.20 1.70 9.39
CA THR A 163 0.47 0.92 8.35
C THR A 163 0.12 -0.56 8.47
N LEU A 164 -0.21 -1.20 7.35
CA LEU A 164 -0.45 -2.65 7.24
C LEU A 164 0.40 -3.25 6.11
N ASP A 165 0.88 -4.47 6.32
CA ASP A 165 1.61 -5.25 5.32
C ASP A 165 0.81 -6.48 4.90
N THR A 166 0.34 -6.48 3.65
CA THR A 166 -0.43 -7.59 3.09
C THR A 166 0.35 -8.90 3.05
N GLN A 167 1.69 -8.85 3.00
CA GLN A 167 2.52 -10.06 3.05
C GLN A 167 2.46 -10.68 4.45
N LYS A 168 2.62 -9.87 5.51
CA LYS A 168 2.52 -10.31 6.90
C LYS A 168 1.12 -10.81 7.23
N ILE A 169 0.08 -10.09 6.79
CA ILE A 169 -1.32 -10.54 6.93
C ILE A 169 -1.54 -11.89 6.24
N TRP A 170 -1.02 -12.05 5.01
CA TRP A 170 -1.15 -13.32 4.27
C TRP A 170 -0.55 -14.48 5.06
N GLN A 171 0.66 -14.29 5.62
CA GLN A 171 1.36 -15.30 6.41
C GLN A 171 0.62 -15.66 7.69
N LEU A 172 0.02 -14.68 8.37
CA LEU A 172 -0.80 -14.93 9.55
C LEU A 172 -2.05 -15.74 9.21
N GLN A 173 -2.66 -15.49 8.04
CA GLN A 173 -3.88 -16.16 7.62
C GLN A 173 -3.65 -17.57 7.05
N ARG A 174 -2.50 -17.81 6.39
CA ARG A 174 -2.24 -19.04 5.62
C ARG A 174 -1.05 -19.86 6.09
N GLY A 175 -0.19 -19.33 6.95
CA GLY A 175 1.05 -19.97 7.37
C GLY A 175 2.22 -19.67 6.42
N PRO A 176 3.34 -20.42 6.54
CA PRO A 176 4.55 -20.18 5.75
C PRO A 176 4.30 -20.28 4.23
N PRO A 177 5.11 -19.62 3.37
CA PRO A 177 6.47 -19.10 3.61
C PRO A 177 6.57 -17.63 4.06
N LYS A 178 7.73 -17.26 4.63
CA LYS A 178 8.05 -15.92 5.16
C LYS A 178 8.29 -14.83 4.11
N ASP A 179 8.47 -15.19 2.85
CA ASP A 179 8.78 -14.24 1.76
C ASP A 179 7.96 -14.61 0.51
N ILE A 180 6.64 -14.41 0.58
CA ILE A 180 5.78 -14.62 -0.58
C ILE A 180 5.76 -13.36 -1.45
N ALA A 181 5.90 -13.52 -2.76
CA ALA A 181 5.73 -12.41 -3.70
C ALA A 181 4.24 -12.07 -3.88
N LEU A 182 3.95 -10.83 -4.31
CA LEU A 182 2.57 -10.38 -4.54
C LEU A 182 1.84 -11.28 -5.54
N GLU A 183 2.51 -11.70 -6.62
CA GLU A 183 1.98 -12.65 -7.62
C GLU A 183 1.50 -13.95 -6.96
N ALA A 184 2.39 -14.62 -6.21
CA ALA A 184 2.06 -15.87 -5.53
C ALA A 184 0.95 -15.69 -4.47
N ALA A 185 0.93 -14.55 -3.77
CA ALA A 185 -0.12 -14.24 -2.81
C ALA A 185 -1.48 -14.07 -3.49
N LEU A 186 -1.53 -13.41 -4.65
CA LEU A 186 -2.74 -13.21 -5.47
C LEU A 186 -3.22 -14.53 -6.09
N ASP A 187 -2.32 -15.34 -6.65
CA ASP A 187 -2.64 -16.65 -7.24
C ASP A 187 -3.29 -17.60 -6.22
N ALA A 188 -2.90 -17.48 -4.95
CA ALA A 188 -3.47 -18.27 -3.87
C ALA A 188 -4.90 -17.84 -3.48
N MET A 189 -5.37 -16.66 -3.91
CA MET A 189 -6.69 -16.13 -3.56
C MET A 189 -7.75 -16.51 -4.59
N TRP A 190 -8.67 -17.38 -4.17
CA TRP A 190 -9.79 -17.80 -5.00
C TRP A 190 -10.65 -16.62 -5.47
N GLY A 191 -10.90 -16.55 -6.77
CA GLY A 191 -11.81 -15.58 -7.38
C GLY A 191 -11.19 -14.21 -7.68
N LEU A 192 -9.94 -13.93 -7.29
CA LEU A 192 -9.22 -12.75 -7.76
C LEU A 192 -8.77 -12.95 -9.21
N LYS A 193 -9.25 -12.10 -10.11
CA LYS A 193 -8.79 -12.04 -11.50
C LYS A 193 -7.81 -10.89 -11.64
N TYR A 194 -6.62 -11.19 -12.13
CA TYR A 194 -5.61 -10.19 -12.46
C TYR A 194 -4.73 -10.72 -13.59
N ASP A 195 -3.98 -9.82 -14.22
CA ASP A 195 -2.94 -10.18 -15.19
C ASP A 195 -1.57 -9.98 -14.54
N LYS A 196 -0.82 -11.08 -14.37
CA LYS A 196 0.51 -11.07 -13.76
C LYS A 196 1.51 -10.19 -14.50
N HIS A 197 1.34 -10.01 -15.81
CA HIS A 197 2.22 -9.16 -16.61
C HIS A 197 2.10 -7.69 -16.23
N LEU A 198 1.00 -7.29 -15.59
CA LEU A 198 0.78 -5.93 -15.12
C LEU A 198 1.48 -5.61 -13.80
N LEU A 199 1.94 -6.61 -13.04
CA LEU A 199 2.58 -6.40 -11.73
C LEU A 199 3.94 -5.68 -11.79
N TRP A 200 4.51 -5.53 -13.00
CA TRP A 200 5.77 -4.80 -13.21
C TRP A 200 5.59 -3.28 -13.12
N ASN A 201 4.37 -2.80 -13.37
CA ASN A 201 3.98 -1.41 -13.26
C ASN A 201 3.51 -1.10 -11.82
N ALA A 202 4.09 -0.07 -11.20
CA ALA A 202 3.83 0.24 -9.79
C ALA A 202 2.35 0.58 -9.54
N GLY A 203 1.69 1.28 -10.47
CA GLY A 203 0.28 1.65 -10.35
C GLY A 203 -0.64 0.43 -10.29
N ASN A 204 -0.40 -0.54 -11.17
CA ASN A 204 -1.11 -1.82 -11.13
C ASN A 204 -0.76 -2.61 -9.87
N GLY A 205 0.52 -2.64 -9.47
CA GLY A 205 0.99 -3.28 -8.24
C GLY A 205 0.27 -2.76 -6.99
N ALA A 206 0.10 -1.45 -6.88
CA ALA A 206 -0.69 -0.82 -5.83
C ALA A 206 -2.16 -1.25 -5.89
N ARG A 207 -2.79 -1.24 -7.07
CA ARG A 207 -4.19 -1.67 -7.24
C ARG A 207 -4.40 -3.12 -6.82
N PHE A 208 -3.53 -4.03 -7.26
CA PHE A 208 -3.65 -5.44 -6.92
C PHE A 208 -3.26 -5.74 -5.47
N THR A 209 -2.37 -4.96 -4.86
CA THR A 209 -2.15 -4.99 -3.41
C THR A 209 -3.44 -4.64 -2.65
N MET A 210 -4.23 -3.66 -3.13
CA MET A 210 -5.53 -3.36 -2.55
C MET A 210 -6.53 -4.51 -2.74
N CYS A 211 -6.57 -5.13 -3.92
CA CYS A 211 -7.40 -6.32 -4.16
C CYS A 211 -7.07 -7.46 -3.19
N LEU A 212 -5.78 -7.69 -2.95
CA LEU A 212 -5.32 -8.69 -1.98
C LEU A 212 -5.80 -8.36 -0.58
N LEU A 213 -5.65 -7.11 -0.13
CA LEU A 213 -6.17 -6.68 1.17
C LEU A 213 -7.68 -6.88 1.27
N GLN A 214 -8.44 -6.55 0.22
CA GLN A 214 -9.88 -6.72 0.22
C GLN A 214 -10.27 -8.20 0.43
N ALA A 215 -9.58 -9.10 -0.26
CA ALA A 215 -9.79 -10.54 -0.11
C ALA A 215 -9.37 -11.05 1.28
N GLN A 216 -8.26 -10.55 1.85
CA GLN A 216 -7.82 -10.84 3.22
C GLN A 216 -8.79 -10.30 4.28
N GLY A 217 -9.39 -9.12 4.05
CA GLY A 217 -10.41 -8.54 4.93
C GLY A 217 -11.69 -9.37 4.95
N LEU A 218 -12.13 -9.85 3.79
CA LEU A 218 -13.25 -10.80 3.70
C LEU A 218 -12.95 -12.13 4.41
N ALA A 219 -11.73 -12.65 4.27
CA ALA A 219 -11.26 -13.84 4.99
C ALA A 219 -11.38 -13.66 6.51
N ALA A 220 -10.89 -12.53 7.01
CA ALA A 220 -10.94 -12.19 8.44
C ALA A 220 -12.37 -12.06 8.99
N ARG A 221 -13.38 -11.74 8.15
CA ARG A 221 -14.81 -11.74 8.55
C ARG A 221 -15.38 -13.15 8.75
N ARG A 222 -14.82 -14.17 8.08
CA ARG A 222 -15.37 -15.54 8.05
C ARG A 222 -14.27 -16.57 8.34
N PRO A 223 -13.72 -16.60 9.56
CA PRO A 223 -12.73 -17.61 9.95
C PRO A 223 -13.37 -19.00 9.85
N GLY A 224 -13.12 -19.71 8.75
CA GLY A 224 -13.67 -21.05 8.50
C GLY A 224 -13.88 -21.47 7.04
N ARG A 225 -13.91 -20.55 6.06
CA ARG A 225 -14.21 -20.91 4.65
C ARG A 225 -13.03 -21.03 3.67
N LEU A 226 -11.81 -20.71 4.08
CA LEU A 226 -10.64 -20.71 3.17
C LEU A 226 -9.72 -21.94 3.31
N ARG A 227 -10.12 -22.95 4.10
CA ARG A 227 -9.30 -24.15 4.34
C ARG A 227 -9.43 -25.25 3.30
N GLU A 228 -10.27 -25.12 2.28
CA GLU A 228 -10.48 -26.17 1.30
C GLU A 228 -10.20 -25.65 -0.11
N GLY A 229 -8.96 -25.86 -0.58
CA GLY A 229 -8.68 -26.11 -2.00
C GLY A 229 -8.62 -27.62 -2.22
N PRO A 230 -8.99 -28.14 -3.41
CA PRO A 230 -9.05 -29.57 -3.65
C PRO A 230 -7.64 -30.19 -3.60
N SER A 231 -7.58 -31.36 -2.96
CA SER A 231 -6.45 -32.30 -2.94
C SER A 231 -6.01 -32.76 -4.32
#